data_AF-A0A8E0RVI8-F1
#
_entry.id   AF-A0A8E0RVI8-F1
#
_cell.length_a   1.000
_cell.length_b   1.000
_cell.length_c   1.000
_cell.angle_alpha   90.00
_cell.angle_beta   90.00
_cell.angle_gamma   90.00
#
_symmetry.space_group_name_H-M   'P 1'
#
loop_
_entity.id
_entity.type
_entity.pdbx_description
1 polymer ?
#
loop_
_entity_poly.entity_id
_entity_poly.type
_entity_poly.pdbx_seq_one_letter_code
_entity_poly.pdbx_strand_id
1 'polypeptide(L)'
;MDSYPDSDFIQIHGSQSVRWPSIPPSSNVSHAVVVIPRKSVPYNFTSATITYLAGEGDKTTLLYSSAPGPVMIHPLKEYNRRFANHTIEWIGFAMIVTPCLLIPYMLWYSSASKYL
;
A
#
# COMPACT_ATOMS: atom_id res chain seq x y z
N MET A 1 3.61 14.23 -19.51
CA MET A 1 2.59 13.29 -19.00
C MET A 1 3.06 12.86 -17.61
N ASP A 2 3.42 13.84 -16.77
CA ASP A 2 4.29 13.62 -15.61
C ASP A 2 3.56 13.99 -14.31
N SER A 3 2.23 14.00 -14.39
CA SER A 3 1.33 14.51 -13.36
C SER A 3 0.12 13.57 -13.32
N TYR A 4 -0.32 13.25 -12.11
CA TYR A 4 -1.55 12.56 -11.80
C TYR A 4 -2.75 13.46 -12.10
N PRO A 5 -3.58 13.10 -13.10
CA PRO A 5 -4.70 13.94 -13.51
C PRO A 5 -5.84 13.87 -12.49
N ASP A 6 -6.52 15.00 -12.29
CA ASP A 6 -7.64 15.13 -11.34
C ASP A 6 -8.85 14.24 -11.67
N SER A 7 -8.94 13.77 -12.92
CA SER A 7 -9.96 12.81 -13.38
C SER A 7 -9.79 11.42 -12.76
N ASP A 8 -8.56 11.03 -12.44
CA ASP A 8 -8.23 9.69 -11.96
C ASP A 8 -7.72 9.70 -10.52
N PHE A 9 -7.16 10.82 -10.05
CA PHE A 9 -6.63 10.98 -8.71
C PHE A 9 -7.15 12.24 -8.03
N ILE A 10 -7.19 12.21 -6.70
CA ILE A 10 -7.42 13.37 -5.85
C ILE A 10 -6.10 13.63 -5.14
N GLN A 11 -5.50 14.79 -5.34
CA GLN A 11 -4.34 15.20 -4.58
C GLN A 11 -4.75 15.61 -3.17
N ILE A 12 -4.17 14.97 -2.16
CA ILE A 12 -4.44 15.22 -0.74
C ILE A 12 -3.37 16.13 -0.15
N HIS A 13 -2.11 15.94 -0.55
CA HIS A 13 -0.99 16.67 0.01
C HIS A 13 0.19 16.77 -0.97
N GLY A 14 1.00 17.82 -0.80
CA GLY A 14 2.17 18.10 -1.65
C GLY A 14 1.80 18.85 -2.93
N SER A 15 2.77 18.97 -3.84
CA SER A 15 2.61 19.53 -5.20
C SER A 15 3.27 18.58 -6.19
N GLN A 16 2.66 18.33 -7.34
CA GLN A 16 3.21 17.41 -8.35
C GLN A 16 4.38 18.00 -9.14
N SER A 17 4.58 19.31 -9.04
CA SER A 17 5.73 20.01 -9.60
C SER A 17 6.34 20.91 -8.53
N VAL A 18 7.65 20.85 -8.40
CA VAL A 18 8.41 21.62 -7.42
C VAL A 18 9.76 21.99 -8.03
N ARG A 19 10.26 23.16 -7.65
CA ARG A 19 11.57 23.66 -8.04
C ARG A 19 12.31 24.12 -6.81
N TRP A 20 13.53 23.63 -6.64
CA TRP A 20 14.46 24.15 -5.64
C TRP A 20 15.46 25.08 -6.32
N PRO A 21 15.64 26.31 -5.82
CA PRO A 21 16.61 27.24 -6.39
C PRO A 21 18.05 26.76 -6.15
N SER A 22 18.33 26.15 -5.00
CA SER A 22 19.62 25.55 -4.67
C SER A 22 19.44 24.44 -3.64
N ILE A 23 20.39 23.48 -3.63
CA ILE A 23 20.49 22.43 -2.62
C ILE A 23 21.89 22.56 -2.00
N PRO A 24 22.01 22.90 -0.70
CA PRO A 24 23.32 23.06 -0.07
C PRO A 24 24.18 21.79 -0.12
N PRO A 25 25.52 21.92 -0.13
CA PRO A 25 26.42 20.79 0.01
C PRO A 25 26.11 19.99 1.27
N SER A 26 26.23 18.65 1.18
CA SER A 26 25.95 17.74 2.29
C SER A 26 24.53 17.82 2.85
N SER A 27 23.56 18.31 2.07
CA SER A 27 22.14 18.34 2.44
C SER A 27 21.31 17.40 1.57
N ASN A 28 20.19 16.93 2.13
CA ASN A 28 19.23 16.06 1.45
C ASN A 28 17.87 16.73 1.41
N VAL A 29 17.19 16.63 0.26
CA VAL A 29 15.82 17.11 0.08
C VAL A 29 14.95 15.93 -0.28
N SER A 30 13.81 15.80 0.40
CA SER A 30 12.79 14.80 0.09
C SER A 30 11.49 15.49 -0.29
N HIS A 31 10.89 15.01 -1.38
CA HIS A 31 9.64 15.53 -1.90
C HIS A 31 8.64 14.39 -2.01
N ALA A 32 7.45 14.60 -1.47
CA ALA A 32 6.39 13.60 -1.46
C ALA A 32 5.06 14.24 -1.87
N VAL A 33 4.29 13.48 -2.64
CA VAL A 33 2.93 13.82 -3.04
C VAL A 33 2.03 12.66 -2.63
N VAL A 34 0.91 12.98 -1.99
CA VAL A 34 -0.07 11.99 -1.56
C VAL A 34 -1.32 12.16 -2.41
N VAL A 35 -1.71 11.08 -3.09
CA VAL A 35 -2.89 11.04 -3.95
C VAL A 35 -3.81 9.89 -3.55
N ILE A 36 -5.11 10.07 -3.74
CA ILE A 36 -6.12 9.02 -3.61
C ILE A 36 -6.70 8.71 -5.00
N PRO A 37 -6.69 7.44 -5.44
CA PRO A 37 -7.29 7.08 -6.71
C PRO A 37 -8.83 7.17 -6.66
N ARG A 38 -9.44 7.65 -7.75
CA ARG A 38 -10.89 7.73 -7.93
C ARG A 38 -11.48 6.45 -8.52
N LYS A 39 -10.67 5.62 -9.18
CA LYS A 39 -11.09 4.41 -9.89
C LYS A 39 -10.17 3.25 -9.53
N SER A 40 -10.76 2.06 -9.42
CA SER A 40 -10.04 0.81 -9.18
C SER A 40 -9.75 0.11 -10.51
N VAL A 41 -8.70 0.56 -11.18
CA VAL A 41 -8.25 0.05 -12.49
C VAL A 41 -6.74 -0.15 -12.48
N PRO A 42 -6.18 -0.98 -13.37
CA PRO A 42 -4.74 -0.98 -13.60
C PRO A 42 -4.26 0.43 -13.94
N TYR A 43 -3.20 0.90 -13.28
CA TYR A 43 -2.58 2.17 -13.57
C TYR A 43 -1.08 1.99 -13.78
N ASN A 44 -0.53 2.67 -14.80
CA ASN A 44 0.88 2.60 -15.12
C ASN A 44 1.63 3.76 -14.45
N PHE A 45 2.38 3.47 -13.40
CA PHE A 45 3.20 4.46 -12.71
C PHE A 45 4.53 4.62 -13.45
N THR A 46 4.73 5.80 -14.03
CA THR A 46 5.92 6.15 -14.80
C THR A 46 6.94 6.91 -13.95
N SER A 47 8.16 7.02 -14.46
CA SER A 47 9.24 7.75 -13.81
C SER A 47 8.91 9.23 -13.67
N ALA A 48 9.38 9.83 -12.58
CA ALA A 48 9.43 11.28 -12.44
C ALA A 48 10.60 11.83 -13.25
N THR A 49 10.38 12.98 -13.87
CA THR A 49 11.40 13.72 -14.62
C THR A 49 12.10 14.70 -13.69
N ILE A 50 13.43 14.67 -13.66
CA ILE A 50 14.25 15.54 -12.82
C ILE A 50 15.20 16.33 -13.72
N THR A 51 15.18 17.66 -13.58
CA THR A 51 16.14 18.55 -14.25
C THR A 51 17.06 19.17 -13.22
N TYR A 52 18.36 18.99 -13.39
CA TYR A 52 19.38 19.46 -12.45
C TYR A 52 20.40 20.39 -13.13
N LEU A 53 20.86 21.39 -12.38
CA LEU A 53 21.95 22.31 -12.74
C LEU A 53 23.02 22.22 -11.66
N ALA A 54 24.23 21.83 -12.04
CA ALA A 54 25.33 21.61 -11.08
C ALA A 54 25.96 22.93 -10.58
N GLY A 55 25.96 23.97 -11.41
CA GLY A 55 26.47 25.30 -11.08
C GLY A 55 25.88 26.38 -11.98
N GLU A 56 26.12 27.64 -11.65
CA GLU A 56 25.71 28.77 -12.49
C GLU A 56 26.46 28.74 -13.83
N GLY A 57 25.71 28.61 -14.93
CA GLY A 57 26.25 28.57 -16.29
C GLY A 57 26.44 27.16 -16.89
N ASP A 58 26.21 26.10 -16.10
CA ASP A 58 26.27 24.73 -16.61
C ASP A 58 25.03 24.34 -17.42
N LYS A 59 25.16 23.29 -18.23
CA LYS A 59 24.04 22.73 -19.00
C LYS A 59 23.07 21.98 -18.07
N THR A 60 21.77 22.20 -18.27
CA THR A 60 20.73 21.43 -17.57
C THR A 60 20.83 19.96 -17.94
N THR A 61 20.96 19.10 -16.93
CA THR A 61 20.96 17.65 -17.11
C THR A 61 19.57 17.10 -16.82
N LEU A 62 19.07 16.26 -17.74
CA LEU A 62 17.80 15.55 -17.60
C LEU A 62 18.05 14.16 -17.02
N LEU A 63 17.30 13.82 -15.98
CA LEU A 63 17.36 12.55 -15.25
C LEU A 63 15.95 12.00 -15.06
N TYR A 64 15.86 10.71 -14.80
CA TYR A 64 14.61 10.01 -14.52
C TYR A 64 14.72 9.23 -13.22
N SER A 65 13.64 9.19 -12.45
CA SER A 65 13.55 8.31 -11.28
C SER A 65 13.30 6.85 -11.70
N SER A 66 13.46 5.94 -10.76
CA SER A 66 12.84 4.61 -10.89
C SER A 66 11.31 4.74 -10.90
N ALA A 67 10.65 3.74 -11.51
CA ALA A 67 9.21 3.69 -11.63
C ALA A 67 8.70 2.28 -11.29
N PRO A 68 7.61 2.14 -10.53
CA PRO A 68 6.99 0.85 -10.24
C PRO A 68 6.41 0.14 -11.48
N GLY A 69 6.06 0.89 -12.53
CA GLY A 69 5.39 0.34 -13.72
C GLY A 69 3.90 0.07 -13.48
N PRO A 70 3.31 -0.94 -14.15
CA PRO A 70 1.89 -1.23 -14.05
C PRO A 70 1.53 -1.83 -12.69
N VAL A 71 0.62 -1.18 -11.98
CA VAL A 71 0.13 -1.61 -10.66
C VAL A 71 -1.40 -1.65 -10.67
N MET A 72 -1.96 -2.69 -10.05
CA MET A 72 -3.40 -2.82 -9.86
C MET A 72 -3.86 -2.02 -8.64
N ILE A 73 -4.76 -1.06 -8.86
CA ILE A 73 -5.40 -0.33 -7.77
C ILE A 73 -6.65 -1.10 -7.33
N HIS A 74 -6.58 -1.72 -6.15
CA HIS A 74 -7.70 -2.48 -5.59
C HIS A 74 -8.68 -1.58 -4.82
N PRO A 75 -9.99 -1.86 -4.88
CA PRO A 75 -10.94 -1.26 -3.96
C PRO A 75 -10.57 -1.60 -2.51
N LEU A 76 -10.74 -0.65 -1.59
CA LEU A 76 -10.35 -0.84 -0.17
C LEU A 76 -10.98 -2.11 0.45
N LYS A 77 -12.24 -2.40 0.14
CA LYS A 77 -12.93 -3.61 0.61
C LYS A 77 -12.24 -4.89 0.15
N GLU A 78 -11.81 -4.93 -1.11
CA GLU A 78 -11.14 -6.11 -1.67
C GLU A 78 -9.71 -6.23 -1.12
N TYR A 79 -9.01 -5.11 -1.00
CA TYR A 79 -7.70 -5.06 -0.37
C TYR A 79 -7.77 -5.60 1.06
N ASN A 80 -8.69 -5.09 1.89
CA ASN A 80 -8.83 -5.54 3.28
C ASN A 80 -9.17 -7.03 3.35
N ARG A 81 -10.05 -7.54 2.50
CA ARG A 81 -10.36 -8.98 2.46
C ARG A 81 -9.12 -9.86 2.18
N ARG A 82 -8.16 -9.36 1.40
CA ARG A 82 -6.97 -10.12 1.00
C ARG A 82 -5.79 -9.94 1.96
N PHE A 83 -5.63 -8.74 2.51
CA PHE A 83 -4.40 -8.31 3.16
C PHE A 83 -4.59 -7.82 4.61
N ALA A 84 -5.82 -7.62 5.08
CA ALA A 84 -6.03 -7.25 6.47
C ALA A 84 -5.67 -8.41 7.39
N ASN A 85 -5.17 -8.07 8.57
CA ASN A 85 -4.87 -9.05 9.59
C ASN A 85 -6.18 -9.51 10.27
N HIS A 86 -6.53 -10.79 10.10
CA HIS A 86 -7.72 -11.41 10.68
C HIS A 86 -7.43 -12.16 12.00
N THR A 87 -6.28 -11.95 12.64
CA THR A 87 -5.83 -12.72 13.82
C THR A 87 -6.85 -12.73 14.96
N ILE A 88 -7.43 -11.57 15.33
CA ILE A 88 -8.38 -11.48 16.44
C ILE A 88 -9.69 -12.22 16.13
N GLU A 89 -10.15 -12.14 14.89
CA GLU A 89 -11.36 -12.84 14.43
C GLU A 89 -11.16 -14.35 14.48
N TRP A 90 -9.97 -14.85 14.07
CA TRP A 90 -9.63 -16.27 14.17
C TRP A 90 -9.51 -16.76 15.61
N ILE A 91 -8.95 -15.96 16.52
CA ILE A 91 -8.92 -16.28 17.96
C ILE A 91 -10.35 -16.37 18.51
N GLY A 92 -11.20 -15.39 18.20
CA GLY A 92 -12.62 -15.41 18.59
C GLY A 92 -13.36 -16.64 18.06
N PHE A 93 -13.17 -16.95 16.78
CA PHE A 93 -13.73 -18.15 16.14
C PHE A 93 -13.28 -19.43 16.84
N ALA A 94 -11.98 -19.57 17.12
CA ALA A 94 -11.44 -20.73 17.82
C ALA A 94 -12.08 -20.86 19.21
N MET A 95 -12.14 -19.79 20.00
CA MET A 95 -12.76 -19.82 21.33
C MET A 95 -14.22 -20.27 21.31
N ILE A 96 -14.99 -19.91 20.28
CA ILE A 96 -16.42 -20.28 20.16
C ILE A 96 -16.58 -21.72 19.65
N VAL A 97 -15.77 -22.14 18.66
CA VAL A 97 -15.88 -23.48 18.06
C VAL A 97 -15.33 -24.56 18.98
N THR A 98 -14.30 -24.27 19.77
CA THR A 98 -13.68 -25.21 20.69
C THR A 98 -14.67 -25.89 21.65
N PRO A 99 -15.55 -25.19 22.41
CA PRO A 99 -16.52 -25.87 23.28
C PRO A 99 -17.56 -26.68 22.49
N CYS A 100 -17.98 -26.21 21.31
CA CYS A 100 -18.91 -26.93 20.44
C CYS A 100 -18.36 -28.26 19.93
N LEU A 101 -17.03 -28.38 19.79
CA LEU A 101 -16.37 -29.63 19.39
C LEU A 101 -15.93 -30.47 20.60
N LEU A 102 -15.34 -29.83 21.62
CA LEU A 102 -14.78 -30.53 22.79
C LEU A 102 -15.86 -31.17 23.66
N ILE A 103 -16.99 -30.49 23.91
CA ILE A 103 -18.02 -31.02 24.80
C ILE A 103 -18.63 -32.32 24.23
N PRO A 104 -19.12 -32.35 22.97
CA PRO A 104 -19.63 -33.60 22.39
C PRO A 104 -18.57 -34.71 22.32
N TYR A 105 -17.32 -34.35 22.00
CA TYR A 105 -16.22 -35.31 21.98
C TYR A 105 -15.97 -35.94 23.35
N MET A 106 -15.91 -35.14 24.43
CA MET A 106 -15.72 -35.64 25.79
C MET A 106 -16.87 -36.54 26.22
N LEU A 107 -18.11 -36.16 25.91
CA LEU A 107 -19.30 -36.97 26.19
C LEU A 107 -19.21 -38.33 25.47
N TRP A 108 -18.90 -38.32 24.18
CA TRP A 108 -18.71 -39.55 23.41
C TRP A 108 -17.57 -40.41 23.96
N TYR A 109 -16.40 -39.82 24.23
CA TYR A 109 -15.23 -40.53 24.75
C TYR A 109 -15.55 -41.24 26.08
N SER A 110 -16.24 -40.54 26.99
CA SER A 110 -16.67 -41.11 28.27
C SER A 110 -17.69 -42.25 28.13
N SER A 111 -18.46 -42.26 27.04
CA SER A 111 -19.41 -43.33 26.73
C SER A 111 -18.70 -44.51 26.08
N ALA A 112 -17.85 -44.25 25.08
CA ALA A 112 -17.14 -45.28 24.33
C ALA A 112 -16.14 -46.05 25.20
N SER A 113 -15.45 -45.38 26.13
CA SER A 113 -14.51 -46.02 27.06
C SER A 113 -15.15 -47.02 28.03
N LYS A 114 -16.48 -47.08 28.12
CA LYS A 114 -17.19 -48.10 28.92
C LYS A 114 -17.43 -49.40 28.15
N TYR A 115 -17.31 -49.37 26.83
CA TYR A 115 -17.62 -50.50 25.94
C TYR A 115 -16.40 -51.00 25.14
N LEU A 116 -15.24 -50.36 25.34
CA LEU A 116 -13.91 -50.80 24.91
C LEU A 116 -13.16 -51.36 26.12
#